data_AF-A0A9N9LU27-F1
#
_entry.id   AF-A0A9N9LU27-F1
#
_cell.length_a   1.000
_cell.length_b   1.000
_cell.length_c   1.000
_cell.angle_alpha   90.00
_cell.angle_beta   90.00
_cell.angle_gamma   90.00
#
_symmetry.space_group_name_H-M   'P 1'
#
loop_
_entity.id
_entity.type
_entity.pdbx_description
1 polymer ?
#
loop_
_entity_poly.entity_id
_entity_poly.type
_entity_poly.pdbx_seq_one_letter_code
_entity_poly.pdbx_strand_id
1 'polypeptide(L)'
;MHLWEWEHYILTDFLDGERTAAYSEFGLSKEGDFVLLKAHPVLCGLMLFRMNLTLQGLGITVSNSWPGALIPNVLHLYNACLSEGLLDKHWSDLEAVILANSAQRIFNGNSPQAPREYLRRYMLATGNSVTMFSANRRFNDAQYSKREPRQMLKESVIAGIYSKQFLRHSEERDEIPKNPVFTLEAIEKLLEAASVTDTDYTNETLTSCEDASETPLTRKQGAKTLLAKFSKSRKLTTVQLLSALEANMLNEAFSFNVDYLSLHMRCYELLRTIKEEMELILISYFGALRDYQIPYIPSYILRFVAGKELDTFSRPTEGNGRGEVLAAVSAIMMRFIKRDGETEIEKVKNACCSFSGIAFEKPYVPLNLNMSDLQAAVEAFNKLPRHKMIPSSTAASQKLNHWQSSLRIISRRLSFPDLIYFISPNNHLWYHAVPNYSIRISRLKPTDQVDIVVFLILKSFVKGILTGQDAHLLPFAPWTWSCDDTALTQGIRSKLIALGVRRELCLVKSASEQECQEADHRWNTEKTLVLNPMM
;
A
#
# COMPACT_ATOMS: atom_id res chain seq x y z
N MET A 1 -32.51 11.26 7.48
CA MET A 1 -32.13 12.20 8.54
C MET A 1 -31.77 13.48 7.83
N HIS A 2 -32.55 14.54 8.02
CA HIS A 2 -32.35 15.81 7.35
C HIS A 2 -31.19 16.57 7.98
N LEU A 3 -30.48 17.42 7.24
CA LEU A 3 -29.31 18.16 7.72
C LEU A 3 -29.58 18.94 9.02
N TRP A 4 -30.80 19.48 9.16
CA TRP A 4 -31.23 20.24 10.35
C TRP A 4 -31.26 19.39 11.63
N GLU A 5 -31.50 18.08 11.53
CA GLU A 5 -31.46 17.20 12.70
C GLU A 5 -30.04 17.10 13.26
N TRP A 6 -29.02 17.13 12.39
CA TRP A 6 -27.62 17.04 12.80
C TRP A 6 -27.17 18.31 13.51
N GLU A 7 -27.51 19.46 12.95
CA GLU A 7 -27.24 20.76 13.54
C GLU A 7 -27.88 20.86 14.93
N HIS A 8 -29.12 20.37 15.05
CA HIS A 8 -29.84 20.34 16.31
C HIS A 8 -29.22 19.37 17.35
N TYR A 9 -28.76 18.19 16.94
CA TYR A 9 -28.14 17.24 17.87
C TYR A 9 -26.71 17.59 18.29
N ILE A 10 -25.96 18.31 17.45
CA ILE A 10 -24.54 18.61 17.66
C ILE A 10 -24.35 19.99 18.28
N LEU A 11 -25.05 21.01 17.78
CA LEU A 11 -24.82 22.40 18.18
C LEU A 11 -25.76 22.87 19.29
N THR A 12 -26.89 22.19 19.50
CA THR A 12 -27.87 22.57 20.53
C THR A 12 -28.12 21.44 21.50
N ASP A 13 -28.18 21.74 22.80
CA ASP A 13 -28.66 20.77 23.79
C ASP A 13 -30.20 20.71 23.66
N PHE A 14 -30.68 19.83 22.79
CA PHE A 14 -32.10 19.73 22.45
C PHE A 14 -33.00 19.38 23.63
N LEU A 15 -32.44 18.87 24.73
CA LEU A 15 -33.17 18.62 25.98
C LEU A 15 -33.01 19.74 27.01
N ASP A 16 -32.24 20.79 26.73
CA ASP A 16 -32.01 21.85 27.70
C ASP A 16 -33.30 22.55 28.12
N GLY A 17 -34.20 22.84 27.17
CA GLY A 17 -35.50 23.44 27.45
C GLY A 17 -36.39 22.57 28.35
N GLU A 18 -36.58 21.31 27.96
CA GLU A 18 -37.40 20.34 28.71
C GLU A 18 -36.79 19.98 30.07
N ARG A 19 -35.46 19.87 30.13
CA ARG A 19 -34.72 19.66 31.38
C ARG A 19 -34.90 20.86 32.29
N THR A 20 -34.67 22.07 31.82
CA THR A 20 -34.79 23.28 32.64
C THR A 20 -36.21 23.43 33.19
N ALA A 21 -37.22 23.14 32.38
CA ALA A 21 -38.62 23.10 32.82
C ALA A 21 -38.83 22.08 33.96
N ALA A 22 -38.43 20.82 33.75
CA ALA A 22 -38.60 19.76 34.75
C ALA A 22 -37.84 20.05 36.06
N TYR A 23 -36.62 20.58 35.98
CA TYR A 23 -35.83 20.90 37.18
C TYR A 23 -36.41 22.10 37.96
N SER A 24 -37.00 23.08 37.25
CA SER A 24 -37.70 24.20 37.88
C SER A 24 -38.91 23.76 38.70
N GLU A 25 -39.63 22.71 38.28
CA GLU A 25 -40.77 22.14 39.02
C GLU A 25 -40.37 21.52 40.36
N PHE A 26 -39.13 21.03 40.49
CA PHE A 26 -38.58 20.46 41.72
C PHE A 26 -37.73 21.44 42.53
N GLY A 27 -37.66 22.72 42.12
CA GLY A 27 -36.84 23.74 42.79
C GLY A 27 -35.33 23.50 42.70
N LEU A 28 -34.90 22.70 41.72
CA LEU A 28 -33.50 22.37 41.49
C LEU A 28 -32.95 23.20 40.32
N SER A 29 -31.72 23.69 40.44
CA SER A 29 -30.96 24.22 39.30
C SER A 29 -29.88 23.21 38.97
N LYS A 30 -29.78 22.81 37.69
CA LYS A 30 -28.67 21.95 37.24
C LYS A 30 -27.90 22.64 36.14
N GLU A 31 -26.64 22.95 36.45
CA GLU A 31 -25.68 23.50 35.51
C GLU A 31 -25.11 22.40 34.60
N GLY A 32 -24.94 22.73 33.31
CA GLY A 32 -24.10 21.96 32.39
C GLY A 32 -24.75 21.64 31.05
N ASP A 33 -23.98 21.81 29.97
CA ASP A 33 -24.43 21.54 28.61
C ASP A 33 -24.37 20.04 28.27
N PHE A 34 -25.30 19.58 27.43
CA PHE A 34 -25.37 18.23 26.86
C PHE A 34 -25.41 17.09 27.90
N VAL A 35 -26.16 17.27 28.99
CA VAL A 35 -26.22 16.30 30.11
C VAL A 35 -26.64 14.91 29.64
N LEU A 36 -27.61 14.80 28.73
CA LEU A 36 -28.06 13.49 28.21
C LEU A 36 -26.93 12.79 27.45
N LEU A 37 -26.25 13.50 26.55
CA LEU A 37 -25.18 12.92 25.74
C LEU A 37 -23.99 12.51 26.62
N LYS A 38 -23.68 13.30 27.65
CA LYS A 38 -22.66 12.95 28.67
C LYS A 38 -23.05 11.73 29.49
N ALA A 39 -24.35 11.54 29.78
CA ALA A 39 -24.85 10.39 30.53
C ALA A 39 -24.97 9.11 29.69
N HIS A 40 -25.05 9.21 28.36
CA HIS A 40 -25.28 8.08 27.46
C HIS A 40 -24.21 7.95 26.38
N PRO A 41 -22.98 7.50 26.73
CA PRO A 41 -21.88 7.36 25.77
C PRO A 41 -22.19 6.39 24.63
N VAL A 42 -23.00 5.36 24.87
CA VAL A 42 -23.43 4.41 23.83
C VAL A 42 -24.31 5.08 22.77
N LEU A 43 -25.21 5.98 23.19
CA LEU A 43 -26.04 6.75 22.26
C LEU A 43 -25.17 7.65 21.39
N CYS A 44 -24.20 8.35 21.99
CA CYS A 44 -23.23 9.18 21.28
C CYS A 44 -22.44 8.36 20.24
N GLY A 45 -21.97 7.17 20.61
CA GLY A 45 -21.29 6.27 19.69
C GLY A 45 -22.16 5.82 18.51
N LEU A 46 -23.43 5.48 18.76
CA LEU A 46 -24.39 5.12 17.70
C LEU A 46 -24.72 6.30 16.77
N MET A 47 -24.85 7.50 17.33
CA MET A 47 -25.05 8.72 16.56
C MET A 47 -23.85 8.98 15.66
N LEU A 48 -22.63 8.99 16.21
CA LEU A 48 -21.39 9.17 15.46
C LEU A 48 -21.24 8.10 14.37
N PHE A 49 -21.51 6.84 14.68
CA PHE A 49 -21.46 5.75 13.73
C PHE A 49 -22.42 5.96 12.54
N ARG A 50 -23.67 6.34 12.82
CA ARG A 50 -24.66 6.66 11.79
C ARG A 50 -24.25 7.87 10.96
N MET A 51 -23.65 8.86 11.60
CA MET A 51 -23.16 10.06 10.94
C MET A 51 -22.05 9.72 9.95
N ASN A 52 -21.03 8.98 10.40
CA ASN A 52 -19.93 8.54 9.57
C ASN A 52 -20.40 7.66 8.40
N LEU A 53 -21.33 6.73 8.63
CA LEU A 53 -21.97 5.95 7.55
C LEU A 53 -22.61 6.83 6.47
N THR A 54 -23.30 7.89 6.90
CA THR A 54 -24.00 8.80 5.98
C THR A 54 -23.00 9.64 5.19
N LEU A 55 -22.01 10.22 5.87
CA LEU A 55 -20.96 11.04 5.25
C LEU A 55 -20.11 10.22 4.28
N GLN A 56 -19.72 9.00 4.66
CA GLN A 56 -18.99 8.07 3.80
C GLN A 56 -19.81 7.74 2.54
N GLY A 57 -21.08 7.37 2.71
CA GLY A 57 -21.97 7.05 1.59
C GLY A 57 -22.17 8.22 0.64
N LEU A 58 -22.42 9.42 1.17
CA LEU A 58 -22.57 10.64 0.37
C LEU A 58 -21.26 11.03 -0.31
N GLY A 59 -20.13 11.00 0.40
CA GLY A 59 -18.83 11.36 -0.13
C GLY A 59 -18.38 10.46 -1.28
N ILE A 60 -18.61 9.16 -1.18
CA ILE A 60 -18.37 8.21 -2.27
C ILE A 60 -19.32 8.49 -3.45
N THR A 61 -20.61 8.71 -3.18
CA THR A 61 -21.61 9.00 -4.22
C THR A 61 -21.25 10.26 -5.00
N VAL A 62 -20.90 11.35 -4.31
CA VAL A 62 -20.45 12.60 -4.91
C VAL A 62 -19.16 12.38 -5.70
N SER A 63 -18.18 11.67 -5.13
CA SER A 63 -16.92 11.36 -5.81
C SER A 63 -17.10 10.57 -7.10
N ASN A 64 -18.12 9.71 -7.16
CA ASN A 64 -18.44 8.88 -8.31
C ASN A 64 -19.38 9.55 -9.32
N SER A 65 -20.20 10.51 -8.89
CA SER A 65 -21.18 11.22 -9.74
C SER A 65 -20.53 12.22 -10.69
N TRP A 66 -19.32 12.68 -10.38
CA TRP A 66 -18.56 13.55 -11.26
C TRP A 66 -18.03 12.77 -12.48
N PRO A 67 -18.06 13.36 -13.69
CA PRO A 67 -17.64 12.67 -14.90
C PRO A 67 -16.21 12.09 -14.78
N GLY A 68 -16.10 10.77 -14.95
CA GLY A 68 -14.82 10.05 -14.86
C GLY A 68 -14.31 9.78 -13.44
N ALA A 69 -15.09 10.09 -12.39
CA ALA A 69 -14.72 9.96 -10.97
C ALA A 69 -13.43 10.74 -10.61
N LEU A 70 -13.60 11.93 -10.02
CA LEU A 70 -12.53 12.91 -9.81
C LEU A 70 -11.32 12.35 -9.05
N ILE A 71 -11.56 11.68 -7.91
CA ILE A 71 -10.49 11.13 -7.06
C ILE A 71 -9.67 10.09 -7.83
N PRO A 72 -10.26 9.05 -8.46
CA PRO A 72 -9.52 8.14 -9.35
C PRO A 72 -8.67 8.84 -10.41
N ASN A 73 -9.20 9.90 -11.06
CA ASN A 73 -8.43 10.64 -12.07
C ASN A 73 -7.19 11.33 -11.47
N VAL A 74 -7.32 11.93 -10.28
CA VAL A 74 -6.19 12.52 -9.55
C VAL A 74 -5.19 11.44 -9.12
N LEU A 75 -5.65 10.25 -8.71
CA LEU A 75 -4.76 9.13 -8.36
C LEU A 75 -3.88 8.69 -9.53
N HIS A 76 -4.43 8.68 -10.75
CA HIS A 76 -3.65 8.40 -11.97
C HIS A 76 -2.58 9.46 -12.24
N LEU A 77 -2.93 10.74 -12.07
CA LEU A 77 -1.99 11.85 -12.24
C LEU A 77 -0.90 11.85 -11.17
N TYR A 78 -1.28 11.61 -9.91
CA TYR A 78 -0.37 11.47 -8.78
C TYR A 78 0.62 10.33 -9.01
N ASN A 79 0.13 9.14 -9.39
CA ASN A 79 1.00 8.01 -9.69
C ASN A 79 1.97 8.29 -10.84
N ALA A 80 1.56 9.03 -11.87
CA ALA A 80 2.46 9.42 -12.96
C ALA A 80 3.59 10.32 -12.45
N CYS A 81 3.27 11.36 -11.67
CA CYS A 81 4.29 12.24 -11.09
C CYS A 81 5.24 11.48 -10.14
N LEU A 82 4.70 10.55 -9.35
CA LEU A 82 5.49 9.74 -8.43
C LEU A 82 6.41 8.74 -9.17
N SER A 83 5.90 8.10 -10.22
CA SER A 83 6.66 7.08 -10.98
C SER A 83 7.83 7.69 -11.76
N GLU A 84 7.69 8.94 -12.20
CA GLU A 84 8.77 9.72 -12.82
C GLU A 84 9.77 10.32 -11.81
N GLY A 85 9.58 10.09 -10.50
CA GLY A 85 10.47 10.61 -9.45
C GLY A 85 10.39 12.12 -9.28
N LEU A 86 9.30 12.76 -9.67
CA LEU A 86 9.11 14.22 -9.61
C LEU A 86 8.54 14.70 -8.27
N LEU A 87 8.13 13.77 -7.40
CA LEU A 87 7.60 14.07 -6.08
C LEU A 87 8.55 13.60 -4.98
N ASP A 88 9.06 14.54 -4.19
CA ASP A 88 9.92 14.24 -3.03
C ASP A 88 9.14 13.76 -1.80
N LYS A 89 7.82 13.98 -1.77
CA LYS A 89 6.92 13.61 -0.68
C LYS A 89 5.70 12.87 -1.21
N HIS A 90 5.25 11.89 -0.43
CA HIS A 90 4.00 11.19 -0.70
C HIS A 90 2.79 12.01 -0.25
N TRP A 91 1.68 11.87 -0.97
CA TRP A 91 0.40 12.37 -0.52
C TRP A 91 -0.26 11.27 0.32
N SER A 92 0.00 11.30 1.62
CA SER A 92 -0.42 10.27 2.56
C SER A 92 -1.92 9.95 2.45
N ASP A 93 -2.79 10.97 2.37
CA ASP A 93 -4.24 10.77 2.18
C ASP A 93 -4.58 9.95 0.92
N LEU A 94 -3.96 10.26 -0.23
CA LEU A 94 -4.20 9.54 -1.48
C LEU A 94 -3.62 8.13 -1.47
N GLU A 95 -2.46 7.94 -0.87
CA GLU A 95 -1.84 6.62 -0.70
C GLU A 95 -2.71 5.72 0.20
N ALA A 96 -3.29 6.27 1.26
CA ALA A 96 -4.24 5.55 2.10
C ALA A 96 -5.51 5.16 1.33
N VAL A 97 -6.00 6.02 0.44
CA VAL A 97 -7.11 5.69 -0.45
C VAL A 97 -6.76 4.58 -1.43
N ILE A 98 -5.53 4.56 -1.96
CA ILE A 98 -5.02 3.48 -2.82
C ILE A 98 -5.00 2.15 -2.07
N LEU A 99 -4.55 2.15 -0.82
CA LEU A 99 -4.53 0.95 0.02
C LEU A 99 -5.94 0.46 0.33
N ALA A 100 -6.83 1.38 0.74
CA ALA A 100 -8.21 1.07 1.07
C ALA A 100 -9.00 0.49 -0.12
N ASN A 101 -8.75 0.96 -1.34
CA ASN A 101 -9.48 0.53 -2.55
C ASN A 101 -8.72 -0.48 -3.42
N SER A 102 -7.50 -0.86 -3.02
CA SER A 102 -6.50 -1.63 -3.77
C SER A 102 -6.01 -0.97 -5.07
N ALA A 103 -4.70 -1.01 -5.28
CA ALA A 103 -4.05 -0.56 -6.52
C ALA A 103 -4.58 -1.32 -7.77
N GLN A 104 -4.83 -2.63 -7.64
CA GLN A 104 -5.32 -3.45 -8.76
C GLN A 104 -6.62 -2.92 -9.35
N ARG A 105 -7.47 -2.33 -8.52
CA ARG A 105 -8.78 -1.85 -8.91
C ARG A 105 -8.74 -0.45 -9.49
N ILE A 106 -8.00 0.46 -8.86
CA ILE A 106 -7.85 1.84 -9.31
C ILE A 106 -7.16 1.87 -10.68
N PHE A 107 -6.08 1.11 -10.85
CA PHE A 107 -5.22 1.20 -12.02
C PHE A 107 -5.40 0.08 -13.05
N ASN A 108 -6.42 -0.77 -12.90
CA ASN A 108 -6.63 -1.97 -13.73
C ASN A 108 -5.36 -2.86 -13.78
N GLY A 109 -4.96 -3.36 -12.62
CA GLY A 109 -3.73 -4.13 -12.37
C GLY A 109 -2.74 -3.37 -11.49
N ASN A 110 -1.51 -3.85 -11.38
CA ASN A 110 -0.45 -3.14 -10.65
C ASN A 110 -0.31 -1.72 -11.21
N SER A 111 -0.22 -0.69 -10.41
CA SER A 111 -0.21 0.67 -10.95
C SER A 111 0.90 0.89 -12.03
N PRO A 112 0.71 1.82 -12.98
CA PRO A 112 1.59 1.94 -14.16
C PRO A 112 2.93 2.59 -13.82
N GLN A 113 4.06 2.01 -14.24
CA GLN A 113 5.42 2.50 -13.92
C GLN A 113 6.15 3.16 -15.11
N ALA A 114 5.53 3.14 -16.29
CA ALA A 114 6.12 3.68 -17.51
C ALA A 114 5.19 4.71 -18.15
N PRO A 115 5.72 5.77 -18.80
CA PRO A 115 4.94 6.81 -19.48
C PRO A 115 3.85 6.27 -20.40
N ARG A 116 4.16 5.22 -21.16
CA ARG A 116 3.24 4.55 -22.10
C ARG A 116 2.06 3.88 -21.41
N GLU A 117 2.23 3.45 -20.16
CA GLU A 117 1.18 2.77 -19.42
C GLU A 117 0.24 3.74 -18.70
N TYR A 118 0.69 4.97 -18.37
CA TYR A 118 -0.13 5.94 -17.63
C TYR A 118 -1.44 6.21 -18.36
N LEU A 119 -1.36 6.64 -19.62
CA LEU A 119 -2.54 6.95 -20.43
C LEU A 119 -3.39 5.71 -20.72
N ARG A 120 -2.75 4.59 -21.07
CA ARG A 120 -3.47 3.35 -21.39
C ARG A 120 -4.31 2.87 -20.20
N ARG A 121 -3.72 2.84 -19.01
CA ARG A 121 -4.43 2.40 -17.80
C ARG A 121 -5.48 3.40 -17.35
N TYR A 122 -5.20 4.69 -17.46
CA TYR A 122 -6.18 5.75 -17.25
C TYR A 122 -7.40 5.55 -18.15
N MET A 123 -7.19 5.41 -19.47
CA MET A 123 -8.28 5.21 -20.43
C MET A 123 -9.10 3.96 -20.13
N LEU A 124 -8.46 2.85 -19.75
CA LEU A 124 -9.18 1.63 -19.34
C LEU A 124 -9.96 1.83 -18.04
N ALA A 125 -9.44 2.61 -17.09
CA ALA A 125 -10.13 2.93 -15.84
C ALA A 125 -11.35 3.83 -16.10
N THR A 126 -11.26 4.76 -17.05
CA THR A 126 -12.37 5.65 -17.44
C THR A 126 -13.37 5.02 -18.43
N GLY A 127 -13.32 3.70 -18.67
CA GLY A 127 -14.31 2.98 -19.47
C GLY A 127 -14.03 2.84 -20.97
N ASN A 128 -12.84 3.17 -21.46
CA ASN A 128 -12.47 2.90 -22.85
C ASN A 128 -12.24 1.40 -23.08
N SER A 129 -12.63 0.87 -24.24
CA SER A 129 -12.44 -0.56 -24.55
C SER A 129 -10.96 -0.94 -24.73
N VAL A 130 -10.61 -2.16 -24.33
CA VAL A 130 -9.29 -2.78 -24.60
C VAL A 130 -9.03 -2.87 -26.11
N THR A 131 -10.08 -3.02 -26.93
CA THR A 131 -9.98 -3.09 -28.40
C THR A 131 -9.41 -1.80 -29.01
N MET A 132 -9.54 -0.66 -28.32
CA MET A 132 -8.95 0.63 -28.72
C MET A 132 -7.43 0.58 -28.83
N PHE A 133 -6.78 -0.34 -28.10
CA PHE A 133 -5.33 -0.51 -28.05
C PHE A 133 -4.81 -1.70 -28.88
N SER A 134 -5.66 -2.32 -29.71
CA SER A 134 -5.27 -3.44 -30.57
C SER A 134 -4.63 -2.98 -31.88
N ALA A 135 -3.64 -3.72 -32.39
CA ALA A 135 -2.89 -3.37 -33.59
C ALA A 135 -3.75 -3.32 -34.88
N ASN A 136 -4.84 -4.09 -34.94
CA ASN A 136 -5.72 -4.20 -36.11
C ASN A 136 -7.07 -3.49 -35.91
N ARG A 137 -7.06 -2.27 -35.37
CA ARG A 137 -8.30 -1.52 -35.11
C ARG A 137 -8.95 -1.03 -36.42
N ARG A 138 -10.27 -1.16 -36.51
CA ARG A 138 -11.09 -0.49 -37.54
C ARG A 138 -11.37 0.93 -37.04
N PHE A 139 -10.90 1.94 -37.77
CA PHE A 139 -10.83 3.34 -37.32
C PHE A 139 -12.17 4.05 -37.06
N ASN A 140 -13.31 3.41 -37.33
CA ASN A 140 -14.62 4.09 -37.35
C ASN A 140 -15.47 3.97 -36.09
N ASP A 141 -14.99 3.32 -35.03
CA ASP A 141 -15.85 3.05 -33.87
C ASP A 141 -15.05 3.19 -32.57
N ALA A 142 -15.15 4.36 -31.94
CA ALA A 142 -14.69 4.54 -30.56
C ALA A 142 -15.61 3.72 -29.65
N GLN A 143 -15.28 2.44 -29.49
CA GLN A 143 -16.07 1.54 -28.67
C GLN A 143 -15.77 1.81 -27.20
N TYR A 144 -16.72 2.45 -26.53
CA TYR A 144 -16.77 2.43 -25.07
C TYR A 144 -17.00 1.00 -24.62
N SER A 145 -16.30 0.62 -23.55
CA SER A 145 -16.52 -0.70 -22.97
C SER A 145 -17.94 -0.76 -22.41
N LYS A 146 -18.59 -1.93 -22.47
CA LYS A 146 -19.86 -2.15 -21.76
C LYS A 146 -19.73 -2.03 -20.23
N ARG A 147 -18.50 -2.03 -19.70
CA ARG A 147 -18.21 -1.82 -18.29
C ARG A 147 -18.11 -0.33 -18.02
N GLU A 148 -18.84 0.12 -17.01
CA GLU A 148 -18.80 1.50 -16.54
C GLU A 148 -17.39 1.89 -16.05
N PRO A 149 -17.06 3.19 -16.05
CA PRO A 149 -15.84 3.70 -15.46
C PRO A 149 -15.63 3.16 -14.04
N ARG A 150 -14.37 2.89 -13.68
CA ARG A 150 -14.03 2.45 -12.33
C ARG A 150 -14.36 3.55 -11.33
N GLN A 151 -15.28 3.22 -10.43
CA GLN A 151 -15.72 4.08 -9.33
C GLN A 151 -15.06 3.66 -8.01
N MET A 152 -14.96 4.60 -7.06
CA MET A 152 -14.60 4.31 -5.67
C MET A 152 -15.60 3.31 -5.09
N LEU A 153 -15.14 2.23 -4.43
CA LEU A 153 -16.06 1.26 -3.81
C LEU A 153 -16.49 1.70 -2.42
N LYS A 154 -17.62 1.14 -1.98
CA LYS A 154 -18.29 1.35 -0.70
C LYS A 154 -17.64 0.59 0.48
N GLU A 155 -16.57 -0.16 0.26
CA GLU A 155 -16.35 -1.39 1.04
C GLU A 155 -15.49 -1.18 2.29
N SER A 156 -16.10 -0.57 3.30
CA SER A 156 -15.98 -1.11 4.66
C SER A 156 -17.03 -2.21 4.78
N VAL A 157 -16.64 -3.41 5.19
CA VAL A 157 -17.56 -4.54 5.45
C VAL A 157 -18.57 -4.15 6.52
N ILE A 158 -18.14 -3.39 7.52
CA ILE A 158 -19.01 -2.84 8.56
C ILE A 158 -20.04 -1.88 7.95
N ALA A 159 -19.61 -0.97 7.07
CA ALA A 159 -20.52 -0.08 6.38
C ALA A 159 -21.53 -0.84 5.50
N GLY A 160 -21.10 -1.90 4.81
CA GLY A 160 -21.98 -2.76 4.02
C GLY A 160 -23.10 -3.39 4.85
N ILE A 161 -22.75 -3.94 6.02
CA ILE A 161 -23.68 -4.65 6.90
C ILE A 161 -24.68 -3.71 7.55
N TYR A 162 -24.20 -2.58 8.06
CA TYR A 162 -25.01 -1.66 8.85
C TYR A 162 -25.68 -0.56 8.01
N SER A 163 -25.25 -0.34 6.76
CA SER A 163 -25.86 0.66 5.87
C SER A 163 -27.36 0.44 5.70
N LYS A 164 -27.83 -0.80 5.51
CA LYS A 164 -29.26 -1.10 5.34
C LYS A 164 -30.09 -0.80 6.60
N GLN A 165 -29.49 -0.93 7.78
CA GLN A 165 -30.16 -0.69 9.06
C GLN A 165 -30.22 0.81 9.39
N PHE A 166 -29.13 1.55 9.16
CA PHE A 166 -28.99 2.94 9.61
C PHE A 166 -29.24 3.98 8.50
N LEU A 167 -29.05 3.63 7.22
CA LEU A 167 -29.30 4.46 6.04
C LEU A 167 -30.65 4.08 5.41
N ARG A 168 -31.72 4.23 6.19
CA ARG A 168 -33.10 3.80 5.92
C ARG A 168 -33.81 4.52 4.74
N HIS A 169 -33.09 5.09 3.78
CA HIS A 169 -33.62 5.99 2.74
C HIS A 169 -33.02 5.81 1.32
N SER A 170 -32.18 4.82 1.08
CA SER A 170 -31.46 4.72 -0.21
C SER A 170 -32.17 3.87 -1.27
N GLU A 171 -33.09 2.98 -0.93
CA GLU A 171 -33.71 2.09 -1.91
C GLU A 171 -35.21 2.02 -1.61
N GLU A 172 -35.98 2.44 -2.62
CA GLU A 172 -37.40 2.23 -2.90
C GLU A 172 -38.40 2.18 -1.73
N ARG A 173 -39.47 2.97 -1.90
CA ARG A 173 -40.61 3.07 -1.00
C ARG A 173 -41.48 1.79 -0.96
N ASP A 174 -41.02 0.71 -1.59
CA ASP A 174 -41.73 -0.55 -1.75
C ASP A 174 -41.06 -1.63 -0.89
N GLU A 175 -41.88 -2.19 0.00
CA GLU A 175 -41.61 -3.32 0.89
C GLU A 175 -40.53 -3.10 1.96
N ILE A 176 -41.01 -2.71 3.16
CA ILE A 176 -40.31 -2.85 4.43
C ILE A 176 -39.72 -4.29 4.50
N PRO A 177 -38.38 -4.49 4.50
CA PRO A 177 -37.84 -5.78 4.86
C PRO A 177 -38.22 -6.00 6.32
N LYS A 178 -39.13 -6.95 6.56
CA LYS A 178 -39.77 -7.18 7.87
C LYS A 178 -38.79 -7.54 8.99
N ASN A 179 -37.50 -7.71 8.71
CA ASN A 179 -36.42 -7.66 9.68
C ASN A 179 -35.08 -7.32 9.00
N PRO A 180 -34.32 -6.29 9.44
CA PRO A 180 -32.92 -6.14 9.09
C PRO A 180 -32.11 -7.13 9.96
N VAL A 181 -32.19 -8.42 9.66
CA VAL A 181 -31.46 -9.43 10.43
C VAL A 181 -29.99 -9.34 10.05
N PHE A 182 -29.13 -9.20 11.05
CA PHE A 182 -27.70 -9.49 10.96
C PHE A 182 -27.54 -10.93 10.42
N THR A 183 -27.35 -11.08 9.10
CA THR A 183 -27.44 -12.38 8.42
C THR A 183 -26.22 -13.24 8.70
N LEU A 184 -26.35 -14.56 8.52
CA LEU A 184 -25.20 -15.46 8.56
C LEU A 184 -24.13 -15.05 7.54
N GLU A 185 -24.54 -14.59 6.35
CA GLU A 185 -23.65 -14.06 5.32
C GLU A 185 -22.89 -12.81 5.80
N ALA A 186 -23.53 -11.91 6.55
CA ALA A 186 -22.88 -10.74 7.14
C ALA A 186 -21.81 -11.17 8.16
N ILE A 187 -22.09 -12.21 8.95
CA ILE A 187 -21.13 -12.78 9.90
C ILE A 187 -19.95 -13.43 9.18
N GLU A 188 -20.20 -14.20 8.11
CA GLU A 188 -19.13 -14.79 7.30
C GLU A 188 -18.22 -13.71 6.71
N LYS A 189 -18.80 -12.69 6.07
CA LYS A 189 -18.05 -11.55 5.50
C LYS A 189 -17.22 -10.83 6.54
N LEU A 190 -17.74 -10.63 7.76
CA LEU A 190 -16.98 -10.04 8.86
C LEU A 190 -15.79 -10.94 9.25
N LEU A 191 -16.00 -12.23 9.41
CA LEU A 191 -14.94 -13.14 9.83
C LEU A 191 -13.86 -13.30 8.75
N GLU A 192 -14.26 -13.28 7.48
CA GLU A 192 -13.33 -13.28 6.34
C GLU A 192 -12.48 -12.01 6.35
N ALA A 193 -13.08 -10.83 6.45
CA ALA A 193 -12.37 -9.56 6.53
C ALA A 193 -11.40 -9.50 7.72
N ALA A 194 -11.78 -10.08 8.86
CA ALA A 194 -10.94 -10.17 10.05
C ALA A 194 -9.75 -11.14 9.87
N SER A 195 -9.81 -12.05 8.90
CA SER A 195 -8.80 -13.10 8.68
C SER A 195 -7.77 -12.78 7.59
N VAL A 196 -8.10 -11.86 6.65
CA VAL A 196 -7.23 -11.46 5.53
C VAL A 196 -6.04 -10.60 6.01
N THR A 197 -6.15 -9.96 7.16
CA THR A 197 -5.09 -9.08 7.72
C THR A 197 -3.91 -9.83 8.35
N ASP A 198 -3.96 -11.16 8.43
CA ASP A 198 -2.92 -12.00 9.05
C ASP A 198 -1.71 -12.31 8.14
N THR A 199 -1.68 -11.90 6.86
CA THR A 199 -0.59 -12.30 5.94
C THR A 199 0.35 -11.19 5.49
N ASP A 200 0.02 -9.91 5.73
CA ASP A 200 0.74 -8.82 5.05
C ASP A 200 1.73 -8.03 5.94
N TYR A 201 1.80 -8.27 7.27
CA TYR A 201 2.59 -7.38 8.15
C TYR A 201 3.42 -7.97 9.30
N THR A 202 3.60 -9.28 9.44
CA THR A 202 4.49 -9.79 10.51
C THR A 202 5.38 -10.92 10.06
N ASN A 203 6.63 -10.60 9.75
CA ASN A 203 7.79 -11.47 9.99
C ASN A 203 9.08 -10.62 10.01
N GLU A 204 9.27 -9.80 11.04
CA GLU A 204 10.62 -9.48 11.51
C GLU A 204 10.69 -9.59 13.03
N THR A 205 11.77 -10.24 13.43
CA THR A 205 12.07 -10.84 14.72
C THR A 205 12.46 -9.77 15.74
N LEU A 206 11.74 -9.65 16.85
CA LEU A 206 12.25 -9.01 18.07
C LEU A 206 12.62 -10.11 19.06
N THR A 207 13.93 -10.30 19.24
CA THR A 207 14.50 -11.17 20.26
C THR A 207 14.56 -10.39 21.59
N SER A 208 13.88 -10.94 22.60
CA SER A 208 14.14 -10.87 24.05
C SER A 208 14.53 -9.52 24.68
N CYS A 209 13.61 -8.95 25.46
CA CYS A 209 13.89 -8.44 26.80
C CYS A 209 12.66 -8.78 27.67
N GLU A 210 12.91 -9.54 28.74
CA GLU A 210 11.93 -9.83 29.78
C GLU A 210 11.70 -8.56 30.60
N ASP A 211 10.47 -8.06 30.61
CA ASP A 211 9.83 -7.52 31.82
C ASP A 211 8.32 -7.36 31.59
N ALA A 212 7.57 -7.71 32.63
CA ALA A 212 6.15 -8.02 32.58
C ALA A 212 5.25 -6.81 32.29
N SER A 213 4.55 -6.85 31.16
CA SER A 213 3.19 -6.32 31.03
C SER A 213 2.48 -6.99 29.84
N GLU A 214 1.25 -7.44 30.06
CA GLU A 214 0.42 -8.15 29.09
C GLU A 214 0.28 -7.36 27.78
N THR A 215 0.77 -7.93 26.67
CA THR A 215 0.86 -7.30 25.34
C THR A 215 0.27 -8.20 24.23
N PRO A 216 -0.11 -7.65 23.06
CA PRO A 216 -1.21 -8.12 22.18
C PRO A 216 -0.89 -9.31 21.25
N LEU A 217 -0.07 -10.25 21.70
CA LEU A 217 0.35 -11.43 20.92
C LEU A 217 -0.69 -12.56 20.92
N THR A 218 -1.55 -12.65 21.94
CA THR A 218 -2.59 -13.69 22.06
C THR A 218 -3.82 -13.46 21.17
N ARG A 219 -4.02 -12.27 20.61
CA ARG A 219 -5.18 -11.93 19.77
C ARG A 219 -5.05 -12.45 18.32
N LYS A 220 -3.82 -12.69 17.85
CA LYS A 220 -3.43 -12.87 16.43
C LYS A 220 -3.73 -14.26 15.86
N GLN A 221 -3.79 -15.31 16.67
CA GLN A 221 -4.21 -16.66 16.22
C GLN A 221 -5.74 -16.85 16.25
N GLY A 222 -6.48 -15.89 16.82
CA GLY A 222 -7.91 -16.03 17.07
C GLY A 222 -8.75 -16.00 15.79
N ALA A 223 -8.51 -15.07 14.86
CA ALA A 223 -9.44 -14.79 13.75
C ALA A 223 -9.57 -15.94 12.73
N LYS A 224 -8.45 -16.52 12.28
CA LYS A 224 -8.46 -17.70 11.39
C LYS A 224 -9.09 -18.92 12.08
N THR A 225 -8.81 -19.12 13.37
CA THR A 225 -9.44 -20.17 14.16
C THR A 225 -10.95 -19.93 14.35
N LEU A 226 -11.38 -18.66 14.46
CA LEU A 226 -12.79 -18.28 14.56
C LEU A 226 -13.55 -18.52 13.26
N LEU A 227 -12.99 -18.18 12.10
CA LEU A 227 -13.59 -18.48 10.80
C LEU A 227 -13.74 -20.00 10.61
N ALA A 228 -12.67 -20.77 10.86
CA ALA A 228 -12.72 -22.23 10.76
C ALA A 228 -13.72 -22.86 11.75
N LYS A 229 -13.84 -22.32 12.96
CA LYS A 229 -14.82 -22.75 13.97
C LYS A 229 -16.25 -22.40 13.56
N PHE A 230 -16.46 -21.22 13.00
CA PHE A 230 -17.78 -20.78 12.54
C PHE A 230 -18.24 -21.57 11.31
N SER A 231 -17.37 -21.81 10.34
CA SER A 231 -17.70 -22.64 9.16
C SER A 231 -18.09 -24.08 9.53
N LYS A 232 -17.51 -24.63 10.61
CA LYS A 232 -17.82 -25.98 11.11
C LYS A 232 -19.07 -26.04 12.01
N SER A 233 -19.25 -25.06 12.89
CA SER A 233 -20.27 -25.14 13.96
C SER A 233 -21.46 -24.22 13.77
N ARG A 234 -21.35 -23.21 12.89
CA ARG A 234 -22.28 -22.07 12.78
C ARG A 234 -22.61 -21.39 14.12
N LYS A 235 -21.74 -21.55 15.12
CA LYS A 235 -21.93 -21.05 16.48
C LYS A 235 -20.74 -20.21 16.89
N LEU A 236 -21.02 -18.97 17.28
CA LEU A 236 -20.07 -18.06 17.91
C LEU A 236 -20.64 -17.62 19.25
N THR A 237 -19.75 -17.48 20.23
CA THR A 237 -20.13 -16.79 21.47
C THR A 237 -20.19 -15.29 21.20
N THR A 238 -20.99 -14.57 21.99
CA THR A 238 -21.11 -13.11 21.90
C THR A 238 -19.74 -12.42 21.97
N VAL A 239 -18.87 -12.89 22.86
CA VAL A 239 -17.51 -12.34 23.02
C VAL A 239 -16.66 -12.55 21.77
N GLN A 240 -16.75 -13.72 21.12
CA GLN A 240 -16.01 -14.00 19.90
C GLN A 240 -16.48 -13.15 18.72
N LEU A 241 -17.80 -12.93 18.62
CA LEU A 241 -18.37 -12.04 17.61
C LEU A 241 -17.95 -10.57 17.85
N LEU A 242 -18.03 -10.10 19.10
CA LEU A 242 -17.61 -8.75 19.46
C LEU A 242 -16.12 -8.52 19.20
N SER A 243 -15.26 -9.50 19.50
CA SER A 243 -13.83 -9.39 19.20
C SER A 243 -13.54 -9.35 17.69
N ALA A 244 -14.31 -10.06 16.87
CA ALA A 244 -14.17 -10.01 15.41
C ALA A 244 -14.66 -8.66 14.86
N LEU A 245 -15.77 -8.13 15.39
CA LEU A 245 -16.26 -6.80 15.04
C LEU A 245 -15.26 -5.70 15.42
N GLU A 246 -14.70 -5.74 16.63
CA GLU A 246 -13.68 -4.80 17.08
C GLU A 246 -12.45 -4.83 16.17
N ALA A 247 -11.94 -6.03 15.84
CA ALA A 247 -10.80 -6.19 14.94
C ALA A 247 -11.08 -5.58 13.55
N ASN A 248 -12.27 -5.82 12.99
CA ASN A 248 -12.67 -5.23 11.72
C ASN A 248 -12.81 -3.71 11.79
N MET A 249 -13.38 -3.18 12.88
CA MET A 249 -13.53 -1.73 13.06
C MET A 249 -12.18 -1.03 13.09
N LEU A 250 -11.17 -1.67 13.69
CA LEU A 250 -9.80 -1.16 13.71
C LEU A 250 -9.15 -1.24 12.32
N ASN A 251 -9.32 -2.35 11.60
CA ASN A 251 -8.74 -2.53 10.27
C ASN A 251 -9.36 -1.58 9.23
N GLU A 252 -10.65 -1.31 9.35
CA GLU A 252 -11.39 -0.43 8.43
C GLU A 252 -11.46 1.02 8.92
N ALA A 253 -10.73 1.36 9.99
CA ALA A 253 -10.84 2.68 10.64
C ALA A 253 -10.61 3.83 9.64
N PHE A 254 -9.64 3.70 8.73
CA PHE A 254 -9.45 4.68 7.66
C PHE A 254 -10.63 4.68 6.68
N SER A 255 -10.92 3.54 6.03
CA SER A 255 -11.99 3.44 5.03
C SER A 255 -13.34 3.96 5.53
N PHE A 256 -13.65 3.73 6.81
CA PHE A 256 -14.89 4.12 7.47
C PHE A 256 -14.95 5.60 7.85
N ASN A 257 -13.85 6.19 8.34
CA ASN A 257 -13.84 7.55 8.90
C ASN A 257 -13.29 8.62 7.94
N VAL A 258 -12.81 8.24 6.75
CA VAL A 258 -12.31 9.21 5.76
C VAL A 258 -13.43 10.11 5.27
N ASP A 259 -13.19 11.42 5.34
CA ASP A 259 -14.05 12.41 4.72
C ASP A 259 -13.73 12.54 3.23
N TYR A 260 -14.39 11.70 2.44
CA TYR A 260 -14.31 11.72 0.99
C TYR A 260 -14.80 13.04 0.37
N LEU A 261 -15.67 13.82 1.04
CA LEU A 261 -16.10 15.13 0.53
C LEU A 261 -14.96 16.15 0.65
N SER A 262 -14.34 16.23 1.82
CA SER A 262 -13.16 17.09 2.02
C SER A 262 -12.00 16.72 1.08
N LEU A 263 -11.74 15.42 0.91
CA LEU A 263 -10.72 14.96 -0.03
C LEU A 263 -11.08 15.29 -1.49
N HIS A 264 -12.35 15.09 -1.88
CA HIS A 264 -12.84 15.45 -3.21
C HIS A 264 -12.65 16.95 -3.51
N MET A 265 -12.97 17.83 -2.56
CA MET A 265 -12.79 19.26 -2.71
C MET A 265 -11.32 19.64 -2.89
N ARG A 266 -10.40 19.04 -2.14
CA ARG A 266 -8.96 19.27 -2.31
C ARG A 266 -8.44 18.77 -3.66
N CYS A 267 -8.95 17.62 -4.13
CA CYS A 267 -8.65 17.11 -5.48
C CYS A 267 -9.17 18.07 -6.56
N TYR A 268 -10.36 18.64 -6.37
CA TYR A 268 -10.94 19.61 -7.29
C TYR A 268 -10.13 20.91 -7.32
N GLU A 269 -9.76 21.45 -6.16
CA GLU A 269 -8.90 22.63 -6.04
C GLU A 269 -7.56 22.43 -6.74
N LEU A 270 -6.92 21.28 -6.55
CA LEU A 270 -5.68 20.94 -7.27
C LEU A 270 -5.86 21.05 -8.78
N LEU A 271 -6.89 20.39 -9.34
CA LEU A 271 -7.13 20.41 -10.78
C LEU A 271 -7.49 21.82 -11.28
N ARG A 272 -8.22 22.60 -10.48
CA ARG A 272 -8.50 24.00 -10.78
C ARG A 272 -7.24 24.85 -10.82
N THR A 273 -6.33 24.71 -9.85
CA THR A 273 -5.04 25.41 -9.86
C THR A 273 -4.18 25.00 -11.05
N ILE A 274 -4.18 23.70 -11.41
CA ILE A 274 -3.51 23.21 -12.63
C ILE A 274 -4.12 23.88 -13.87
N LYS A 275 -5.44 23.98 -13.96
CA LYS A 275 -6.12 24.67 -15.07
C LYS A 275 -5.64 26.12 -15.19
N GLU A 276 -5.64 26.85 -14.08
CA GLU A 276 -5.32 28.28 -14.02
C GLU A 276 -3.84 28.55 -14.35
N GLU A 277 -2.92 27.78 -13.77
CA GLU A 277 -1.48 27.99 -13.98
C GLU A 277 -0.96 27.45 -15.32
N MET A 278 -1.66 26.48 -15.91
CA MET A 278 -1.28 25.86 -17.19
C MET A 278 -2.21 26.25 -18.35
N GLU A 279 -3.04 27.27 -18.16
CA GLU A 279 -4.10 27.64 -19.09
C GLU A 279 -3.57 27.86 -20.51
N LEU A 280 -2.48 28.61 -20.68
CA LEU A 280 -1.89 28.89 -21.99
C LEU A 280 -1.45 27.61 -22.73
N ILE A 281 -0.85 26.67 -22.00
CA ILE A 281 -0.41 25.39 -22.54
C ILE A 281 -1.64 24.56 -22.91
N LEU A 282 -2.59 24.41 -22.00
CA LEU A 282 -3.79 23.61 -22.21
C LEU A 282 -4.67 24.16 -23.35
N ILE A 283 -4.83 25.48 -23.47
CA ILE A 283 -5.57 26.13 -24.56
C ILE A 283 -4.90 25.85 -25.91
N SER A 284 -3.57 25.92 -25.98
CA SER A 284 -2.85 25.68 -27.23
C SER A 284 -3.08 24.27 -27.80
N TYR A 285 -3.34 23.28 -26.92
CA TYR A 285 -3.52 21.88 -27.31
C TYR A 285 -4.98 21.44 -27.41
N PHE A 286 -5.83 21.88 -26.48
CA PHE A 286 -7.20 21.37 -26.33
C PHE A 286 -8.28 22.45 -26.52
N GLY A 287 -7.89 23.71 -26.72
CA GLY A 287 -8.80 24.86 -26.80
C GLY A 287 -9.24 25.36 -25.42
N ALA A 288 -10.14 26.35 -25.41
CA ALA A 288 -10.65 26.96 -24.18
C ALA A 288 -11.34 25.93 -23.28
N LEU A 289 -10.84 25.76 -22.05
CA LEU A 289 -11.36 24.81 -21.07
C LEU A 289 -12.44 25.45 -20.20
N ARG A 290 -13.63 24.85 -20.18
CA ARG A 290 -14.76 25.21 -19.31
C ARG A 290 -14.69 24.47 -17.97
N ASP A 291 -15.43 24.93 -16.97
CA ASP A 291 -15.34 24.39 -15.61
C ASP A 291 -15.80 22.94 -15.48
N TYR A 292 -16.79 22.50 -16.27
CA TYR A 292 -17.18 21.09 -16.31
C TYR A 292 -16.06 20.16 -16.86
N GLN A 293 -15.02 20.72 -17.49
CA GLN A 293 -13.89 19.96 -18.03
C GLN A 293 -12.77 19.75 -17.01
N ILE A 294 -12.83 20.38 -15.83
CA ILE A 294 -11.82 20.25 -14.77
C ILE A 294 -11.50 18.78 -14.45
N PRO A 295 -12.48 17.86 -14.31
CA PRO A 295 -12.20 16.45 -14.00
C PRO A 295 -11.41 15.70 -15.08
N TYR A 296 -11.36 16.25 -16.30
CA TYR A 296 -10.65 15.65 -17.44
C TYR A 296 -9.23 16.20 -17.62
N ILE A 297 -8.80 17.15 -16.79
CA ILE A 297 -7.42 17.69 -16.83
C ILE A 297 -6.36 16.57 -16.75
N PRO A 298 -6.50 15.54 -15.88
CA PRO A 298 -5.61 14.39 -15.89
C PRO A 298 -5.54 13.69 -17.26
N SER A 299 -6.66 13.52 -17.96
CA SER A 299 -6.70 12.97 -19.33
C SER A 299 -5.86 13.80 -20.28
N TYR A 300 -6.01 15.13 -20.26
CA TYR A 300 -5.29 16.04 -21.14
C TYR A 300 -3.77 15.99 -20.90
N ILE A 301 -3.36 16.01 -19.63
CA ILE A 301 -1.94 15.92 -19.25
C ILE A 301 -1.36 14.56 -19.64
N LEU A 302 -2.05 13.46 -19.35
CA LEU A 302 -1.56 12.13 -19.69
C LEU A 302 -1.49 11.89 -21.20
N ARG A 303 -2.41 12.47 -21.99
CA ARG A 303 -2.34 12.47 -23.46
C ARG A 303 -1.12 13.23 -23.96
N PHE A 304 -0.86 14.40 -23.38
CA PHE A 304 0.32 15.20 -23.70
C PHE A 304 1.63 14.45 -23.41
N VAL A 305 1.72 13.79 -22.25
CA VAL A 305 2.89 12.99 -21.84
C VAL A 305 3.09 11.76 -22.73
N ALA A 306 2.01 11.07 -23.11
CA ALA A 306 2.09 9.86 -23.95
C ALA A 306 2.44 10.16 -25.42
N GLY A 307 2.07 11.34 -25.94
CA GLY A 307 2.33 11.74 -27.32
C GLY A 307 1.61 10.87 -28.37
N LYS A 308 2.11 10.92 -29.62
CA LYS A 308 1.47 10.33 -30.82
C LYS A 308 1.31 8.80 -30.81
N GLU A 309 1.97 8.07 -29.91
CA GLU A 309 1.94 6.60 -29.93
C GLU A 309 0.57 6.01 -29.50
N LEU A 310 -0.24 6.76 -28.74
CA LEU A 310 -1.52 6.28 -28.20
C LEU A 310 -2.71 7.22 -28.50
N ASP A 311 -2.47 8.48 -28.85
CA ASP A 311 -3.54 9.44 -29.14
C ASP A 311 -3.53 9.88 -30.60
N THR A 312 -4.42 9.29 -31.41
CA THR A 312 -4.64 9.70 -32.81
C THR A 312 -5.49 10.96 -32.96
N PHE A 313 -6.04 11.51 -31.87
CA PHE A 313 -6.80 12.76 -31.88
C PHE A 313 -5.93 13.99 -31.60
N SER A 314 -4.67 13.79 -31.19
CA SER A 314 -3.74 14.88 -30.89
C SER A 314 -3.09 15.44 -32.14
N ARG A 315 -3.03 16.78 -32.26
CA ARG A 315 -2.22 17.47 -33.28
C ARG A 315 -0.73 17.13 -33.10
N PRO A 316 0.05 17.07 -34.18
CA PRO A 316 1.48 16.80 -34.10
C PRO A 316 2.21 17.76 -33.16
N THR A 317 2.92 17.22 -32.16
CA THR A 317 3.98 17.96 -31.47
C THR A 317 5.34 17.38 -31.82
N GLU A 318 6.12 18.17 -32.52
CA GLU A 318 7.59 18.12 -32.50
C GLU A 318 8.03 19.00 -31.33
N GLY A 319 8.41 18.42 -30.19
CA GLY A 319 8.83 19.24 -29.05
C GLY A 319 9.25 18.45 -27.81
N ASN A 320 10.39 18.85 -27.25
CA ASN A 320 11.05 18.34 -26.03
C ASN A 320 10.28 18.60 -24.71
N GLY A 321 9.12 19.24 -24.72
CA GLY A 321 8.43 19.75 -23.50
C GLY A 321 7.60 18.75 -22.70
N ARG A 322 7.63 17.44 -23.00
CA ARG A 322 6.80 16.43 -22.31
C ARG A 322 7.11 16.30 -20.82
N GLY A 323 8.41 16.28 -20.49
CA GLY A 323 8.88 16.24 -19.11
C GLY A 323 8.57 17.55 -18.37
N GLU A 324 8.62 18.68 -19.07
CA GLU A 324 8.38 20.02 -18.50
C GLU A 324 6.93 20.19 -18.02
N VAL A 325 5.95 19.70 -18.79
CA VAL A 325 4.53 19.75 -18.39
C VAL A 325 4.27 18.91 -17.15
N LEU A 326 4.78 17.67 -17.10
CA LEU A 326 4.59 16.83 -15.93
C LEU A 326 5.38 17.36 -14.71
N ALA A 327 6.57 17.94 -14.93
CA ALA A 327 7.34 18.61 -13.90
C ALA A 327 6.58 19.84 -13.34
N ALA A 328 5.99 20.68 -14.19
CA ALA A 328 5.17 21.80 -13.76
C ALA A 328 3.97 21.33 -12.93
N VAL A 329 3.24 20.30 -13.41
CA VAL A 329 2.13 19.70 -12.65
C VAL A 329 2.59 19.15 -11.30
N SER A 330 3.75 18.47 -11.27
CA SER A 330 4.30 17.91 -10.03
C SER A 330 4.66 19.00 -9.02
N ALA A 331 5.14 20.16 -9.48
CA ALA A 331 5.44 21.30 -8.62
C ALA A 331 4.16 21.89 -7.99
N ILE A 332 3.08 21.99 -8.78
CA ILE A 332 1.75 22.40 -8.28
C ILE A 332 1.27 21.39 -7.23
N MET A 333 1.30 20.10 -7.57
CA MET A 333 0.88 19.03 -6.68
C MET A 333 1.69 18.99 -5.37
N MET A 334 3.00 19.25 -5.44
CA MET A 334 3.88 19.31 -4.27
C MET A 334 3.48 20.43 -3.30
N ARG A 335 2.95 21.56 -3.79
CA ARG A 335 2.42 22.63 -2.91
C ARG A 335 1.21 22.13 -2.12
N PHE A 336 0.30 21.39 -2.77
CA PHE A 336 -0.84 20.78 -2.10
C PHE A 336 -0.43 19.69 -1.11
N ILE A 337 0.53 18.83 -1.47
CA ILE A 337 1.05 17.78 -0.56
C ILE A 337 1.66 18.41 0.70
N LYS A 338 2.44 19.48 0.55
CA LYS A 338 3.06 20.17 1.69
C LYS A 338 2.04 20.89 2.58
N ARG A 339 0.94 21.39 2.00
CA ARG A 339 -0.11 22.12 2.72
C ARG A 339 -1.09 21.18 3.41
N ASP A 340 -1.61 20.19 2.67
CA ASP A 340 -2.77 19.38 3.06
C ASP A 340 -2.56 17.87 2.77
N GLY A 341 -1.33 17.37 2.63
CA GLY A 341 -1.10 15.97 2.23
C GLY A 341 -1.53 14.90 3.23
N GLU A 342 -1.73 15.29 4.50
CA GLU A 342 -1.95 14.39 5.64
C GLU A 342 -3.25 14.70 6.40
N THR A 343 -4.10 15.59 5.87
CA THR A 343 -5.26 16.12 6.61
C THR A 343 -6.29 15.06 6.98
N GLU A 344 -6.67 14.15 6.05
CA GLU A 344 -7.64 13.10 6.40
C GLU A 344 -7.04 12.06 7.34
N ILE A 345 -5.78 11.67 7.12
CA ILE A 345 -5.11 10.74 8.03
C ILE A 345 -5.01 11.31 9.43
N GLU A 346 -4.68 12.59 9.58
CA GLU A 346 -4.61 13.26 10.88
C GLU A 346 -5.99 13.29 11.56
N LYS A 347 -7.06 13.59 10.81
CA LYS A 347 -8.44 13.53 11.34
C LYS A 347 -8.80 12.12 11.81
N VAL A 348 -8.46 11.08 11.05
CA VAL A 348 -8.73 9.68 11.42
C VAL A 348 -7.92 9.28 12.65
N LYS A 349 -6.64 9.67 12.75
CA LYS A 349 -5.80 9.45 13.95
C LYS A 349 -6.41 10.10 15.19
N ASN A 350 -6.89 11.33 15.06
CA ASN A 350 -7.54 12.05 16.16
C ASN A 350 -8.88 11.40 16.57
N ALA A 351 -9.63 10.86 15.61
CA ALA A 351 -10.90 10.19 15.87
C ALA A 351 -10.75 8.76 16.40
N CYS A 352 -9.64 8.08 16.12
CA CYS A 352 -9.37 6.71 16.51
C CYS A 352 -7.99 6.60 17.18
N CYS A 353 -7.93 6.66 18.51
CA CYS A 353 -6.69 6.60 19.30
C CYS A 353 -5.85 5.32 19.05
N SER A 354 -6.45 4.27 18.49
CA SER A 354 -5.79 3.01 18.12
C SER A 354 -5.21 3.00 16.70
N PHE A 355 -5.53 3.99 15.85
CA PHE A 355 -4.98 4.13 14.51
C PHE A 355 -3.65 4.88 14.58
N SER A 356 -2.54 4.16 14.48
CA SER A 356 -1.18 4.75 14.49
C SER A 356 -0.79 5.40 13.15
N GLY A 357 -1.68 5.40 12.15
CA GLY A 357 -1.41 5.83 10.78
C GLY A 357 -1.13 4.65 9.85
N ILE A 358 -0.90 4.98 8.57
CA ILE A 358 -0.39 4.03 7.59
C ILE A 358 1.10 4.31 7.43
N ALA A 359 1.94 3.30 7.62
CA ALA A 359 3.37 3.41 7.37
C ALA A 359 3.60 3.41 5.85
N PHE A 360 3.76 4.59 5.26
CA PHE A 360 4.17 4.71 3.86
C PHE A 360 5.67 4.51 3.71
N GLU A 361 6.09 3.91 2.60
CA GLU A 361 7.51 3.87 2.22
C GLU A 361 8.05 5.30 2.27
N LYS A 362 9.03 5.56 3.15
CA LYS A 362 9.62 6.89 3.23
C LYS A 362 10.26 7.22 1.87
N PRO A 363 10.08 8.44 1.34
CA PRO A 363 10.84 8.86 0.17
C PRO A 363 12.32 8.75 0.49
N TYR A 364 13.10 8.35 -0.52
CA TYR A 364 14.55 8.16 -0.51
C TYR A 364 15.25 9.04 0.54
N VAL A 365 15.54 8.44 1.70
CA VAL A 365 16.55 8.95 2.62
C VAL A 365 17.84 8.26 2.18
N PRO A 366 18.89 8.98 1.75
CA PRO A 366 20.18 8.36 1.52
C PRO A 366 20.57 7.62 2.80
N LEU A 367 20.77 6.30 2.69
CA LEU A 367 21.06 5.47 3.84
C LEU A 367 22.38 5.93 4.43
N ASN A 368 22.33 6.57 5.60
CA ASN A 368 23.42 6.45 6.55
C ASN A 368 23.39 5.00 7.04
N LEU A 369 23.95 4.07 6.26
CA LEU A 369 24.39 2.78 6.79
C LEU A 369 25.15 3.11 8.06
N ASN A 370 24.63 2.68 9.21
CA ASN A 370 25.30 2.92 10.48
C ASN A 370 26.67 2.24 10.38
N MET A 371 27.72 3.02 10.19
CA MET A 371 29.07 2.51 9.94
C MET A 371 29.54 1.60 11.08
N SER A 372 29.02 1.81 12.29
CA SER A 372 29.22 0.93 13.44
C SER A 372 28.68 -0.48 13.21
N ASP A 373 27.48 -0.63 12.62
CA ASP A 373 26.85 -1.93 12.38
C ASP A 373 27.54 -2.68 11.24
N LEU A 374 27.97 -1.94 10.20
CA LEU A 374 28.76 -2.50 9.10
C LEU A 374 30.12 -3.00 9.61
N GLN A 375 30.79 -2.23 10.46
CA GLN A 375 32.08 -2.62 11.04
C GLN A 375 31.94 -3.85 11.94
N ALA A 376 30.89 -3.92 12.77
CA ALA A 376 30.60 -5.09 13.58
C ALA A 376 30.32 -6.34 12.73
N ALA A 377 29.59 -6.19 11.62
CA ALA A 377 29.34 -7.29 10.69
C ALA A 377 30.63 -7.79 10.01
N VAL A 378 31.55 -6.89 9.64
CA VAL A 378 32.86 -7.24 9.08
C VAL A 378 33.70 -8.03 10.10
N GLU A 379 33.76 -7.57 11.35
CA GLU A 379 34.51 -8.26 12.41
C GLU A 379 33.94 -9.65 12.70
N ALA A 380 32.62 -9.78 12.76
CA ALA A 380 31.95 -11.06 12.95
C ALA A 380 32.19 -12.00 11.75
N PHE A 381 32.08 -11.50 10.52
CA PHE A 381 32.30 -12.27 9.30
C PHE A 381 33.76 -12.76 9.18
N ASN A 382 34.72 -11.94 9.60
CA ASN A 382 36.13 -12.33 9.64
C ASN A 382 36.41 -13.44 10.67
N LYS A 383 35.60 -13.59 11.72
CA LYS A 383 35.71 -14.65 12.73
C LYS A 383 35.07 -15.97 12.30
N LEU A 384 34.27 -15.98 11.22
CA LEU A 384 33.57 -17.19 10.79
C LEU A 384 34.56 -18.28 10.33
N PRO A 385 34.28 -19.56 10.68
CA PRO A 385 35.06 -20.68 10.18
C PRO A 385 34.85 -20.82 8.67
N ARG A 386 35.91 -21.19 7.95
CA ARG A 386 35.88 -21.33 6.49
C ARG A 386 36.19 -22.77 6.12
N HIS A 387 35.18 -23.50 5.66
CA HIS A 387 35.32 -24.89 5.25
C HIS A 387 35.27 -25.01 3.73
N LYS A 388 36.11 -25.87 3.16
CA LYS A 388 36.11 -26.16 1.70
C LYS A 388 34.83 -26.88 1.27
N MET A 389 34.25 -27.66 2.17
CA MET A 389 33.00 -28.40 1.98
C MET A 389 31.95 -27.82 2.93
N ILE A 390 30.68 -27.79 2.52
CA ILE A 390 29.61 -27.38 3.43
C ILE A 390 29.48 -28.44 4.53
N PRO A 391 29.53 -28.07 5.83
CA PRO A 391 29.30 -29.01 6.91
C PRO A 391 27.89 -29.62 6.73
N SER A 392 27.74 -30.93 6.68
CA SER A 392 26.44 -31.60 6.58
C SER A 392 26.37 -32.75 7.57
N SER A 393 25.16 -33.07 8.04
CA SER A 393 24.88 -34.19 8.95
C SER A 393 25.14 -35.56 8.33
N THR A 394 25.24 -35.64 6.98
CA THR A 394 25.43 -36.88 6.23
C THR A 394 26.62 -36.79 5.27
N ALA A 395 27.54 -37.76 5.36
CA ALA A 395 28.77 -37.80 4.56
C ALA A 395 28.53 -37.88 3.03
N ALA A 396 27.35 -38.31 2.59
CA ALA A 396 26.97 -38.44 1.17
C ALA A 396 26.60 -37.10 0.50
N SER A 397 26.41 -36.01 1.25
CA SER A 397 25.99 -34.70 0.74
C SER A 397 27.06 -33.61 0.86
N GLN A 398 28.27 -33.94 1.32
CA GLN A 398 29.38 -32.99 1.34
C GLN A 398 29.76 -32.60 -0.09
N LYS A 399 29.33 -31.42 -0.54
CA LYS A 399 29.82 -30.80 -1.78
C LYS A 399 30.48 -29.45 -1.48
N LEU A 400 31.12 -28.90 -2.51
CA LEU A 400 31.96 -27.71 -2.40
C LEU A 400 31.17 -26.52 -1.85
N ASN A 401 31.77 -25.77 -0.93
CA ASN A 401 31.20 -24.54 -0.35
C ASN A 401 31.31 -23.36 -1.33
N HIS A 402 30.56 -23.47 -2.43
CA HIS A 402 30.43 -22.43 -3.44
C HIS A 402 29.04 -21.78 -3.38
N TRP A 403 29.00 -20.45 -3.44
CA TRP A 403 27.77 -19.65 -3.41
C TRP A 403 27.72 -18.64 -4.54
N GLN A 404 26.59 -18.56 -5.22
CA GLN A 404 26.32 -17.56 -6.23
C GLN A 404 25.27 -16.59 -5.70
N SER A 405 25.54 -15.29 -5.77
CA SER A 405 24.59 -14.23 -5.47
C SER A 405 24.03 -13.62 -6.75
N SER A 406 22.71 -13.35 -6.77
CA SER A 406 22.05 -12.64 -7.85
C SER A 406 21.09 -11.61 -7.30
N LEU A 407 21.06 -10.42 -7.91
CA LEU A 407 20.12 -9.37 -7.54
C LEU A 407 18.77 -9.65 -8.24
N ARG A 408 17.71 -9.88 -7.47
CA ARG A 408 16.38 -10.19 -8.01
C ARG A 408 15.41 -9.07 -7.74
N ILE A 409 14.85 -8.54 -8.83
CA ILE A 409 13.82 -7.50 -8.81
C ILE A 409 12.45 -8.18 -8.74
N ILE A 410 11.75 -8.01 -7.61
CA ILE A 410 10.39 -8.53 -7.44
C ILE A 410 9.39 -7.46 -7.90
N SER A 411 8.73 -7.70 -9.03
CA SER A 411 7.72 -6.79 -9.60
C SER A 411 6.34 -6.91 -8.94
N ARG A 412 6.23 -6.67 -7.63
CA ARG A 412 4.94 -6.41 -6.97
C ARG A 412 5.00 -5.09 -6.20
N ARG A 413 3.92 -4.31 -6.31
CA ARG A 413 3.98 -2.85 -6.22
C ARG A 413 3.89 -2.26 -4.82
N LEU A 414 3.81 -3.04 -3.75
CA LEU A 414 3.43 -2.48 -2.44
C LEU A 414 4.14 -3.06 -1.19
N SER A 415 5.14 -3.94 -1.30
CA SER A 415 5.80 -4.43 -0.07
C SER A 415 7.07 -5.30 -0.19
N PHE A 416 7.66 -5.49 -1.38
CA PHE A 416 8.89 -6.31 -1.48
C PHE A 416 10.08 -5.48 -1.93
N PRO A 417 11.13 -5.37 -1.10
CA PRO A 417 12.39 -4.74 -1.52
C PRO A 417 13.09 -5.60 -2.58
N ASP A 418 14.00 -4.99 -3.34
CA ASP A 418 14.91 -5.78 -4.16
C ASP A 418 15.71 -6.71 -3.24
N LEU A 419 15.78 -7.99 -3.59
CA LEU A 419 16.43 -8.98 -2.75
C LEU A 419 17.68 -9.54 -3.40
N ILE A 420 18.59 -10.01 -2.55
CA ILE A 420 19.76 -10.77 -2.98
C ILE A 420 19.43 -12.23 -2.76
N TYR A 421 19.40 -12.99 -3.85
CA TYR A 421 19.20 -14.42 -3.83
C TYR A 421 20.54 -15.13 -3.88
N PHE A 422 20.80 -15.95 -2.86
CA PHE A 422 21.98 -16.80 -2.76
C PHE A 422 21.61 -18.23 -3.09
N ILE A 423 22.42 -18.88 -3.90
CA ILE A 423 22.28 -20.29 -4.20
C ILE A 423 23.64 -20.99 -4.11
N SER A 424 23.66 -22.21 -3.58
CA SER A 424 24.78 -23.12 -3.73
C SER A 424 24.42 -24.14 -4.82
N PRO A 425 24.91 -23.96 -6.07
CA PRO A 425 24.51 -24.80 -7.21
C PRO A 425 24.68 -26.29 -6.93
N ASN A 426 25.76 -26.63 -6.23
CA ASN A 426 26.11 -28.01 -5.91
C ASN A 426 25.22 -28.61 -4.81
N ASN A 427 24.94 -27.87 -3.74
CA ASN A 427 24.29 -28.41 -2.53
C ASN A 427 22.77 -28.28 -2.53
N HIS A 428 22.21 -27.64 -3.55
CA HIS A 428 20.81 -27.28 -3.61
C HIS A 428 20.30 -26.36 -2.49
N LEU A 429 21.21 -25.76 -1.72
CA LEU A 429 20.88 -24.79 -0.68
C LEU A 429 20.64 -23.41 -1.29
N TRP A 430 19.69 -22.67 -0.74
CA TRP A 430 19.40 -21.31 -1.15
C TRP A 430 18.96 -20.46 0.03
N TYR A 431 19.10 -19.16 -0.14
CA TYR A 431 18.71 -18.16 0.84
C TYR A 431 18.40 -16.85 0.13
N HIS A 432 17.63 -15.99 0.78
CA HIS A 432 17.39 -14.65 0.28
C HIS A 432 17.60 -13.64 1.40
N ALA A 433 18.25 -12.53 1.05
CA ALA A 433 18.44 -11.40 1.94
C ALA A 433 17.69 -10.19 1.41
N VAL A 434 16.95 -9.55 2.30
CA VAL A 434 16.14 -8.38 1.98
C VAL A 434 16.70 -7.19 2.79
N PRO A 435 16.84 -6.00 2.19
CA PRO A 435 17.14 -4.79 2.96
C PRO A 435 16.04 -4.50 3.97
N ASN A 436 16.44 -4.01 5.15
CA ASN A 436 15.56 -3.74 6.30
C ASN A 436 14.46 -2.68 6.03
N TYR A 437 14.38 -2.10 4.82
CA TYR A 437 13.41 -1.07 4.43
C TYR A 437 13.08 -1.22 2.94
N SER A 438 12.00 -0.57 2.50
CA SER A 438 11.46 -0.41 1.14
C SER A 438 12.42 0.13 0.05
N ILE A 439 13.69 -0.25 0.10
CA ILE A 439 14.75 0.22 -0.77
C ILE A 439 14.80 -0.69 -1.99
N ARG A 440 14.64 -0.10 -3.17
CA ARG A 440 14.95 -0.76 -4.43
C ARG A 440 16.42 -0.55 -4.78
N ILE A 441 17.25 -1.55 -4.47
CA ILE A 441 18.68 -1.60 -4.81
C ILE A 441 18.89 -1.23 -6.28
N SER A 442 18.10 -1.78 -7.20
CA SER A 442 18.15 -1.52 -8.66
C SER A 442 18.02 -0.05 -9.05
N ARG A 443 17.39 0.80 -8.23
CA ARG A 443 17.22 2.24 -8.49
C ARG A 443 18.32 3.11 -7.91
N LEU A 444 19.24 2.54 -7.14
CA LEU A 444 20.33 3.28 -6.51
C LEU A 444 21.48 3.54 -7.48
N LYS A 445 22.34 4.51 -7.14
CA LYS A 445 23.61 4.71 -7.85
C LYS A 445 24.49 3.47 -7.65
N PRO A 446 25.35 3.10 -8.63
CA PRO A 446 26.18 1.90 -8.53
C PRO A 446 27.02 1.79 -7.24
N THR A 447 27.49 2.92 -6.70
CA THR A 447 28.23 2.97 -5.42
C THR A 447 27.36 2.56 -4.23
N ASP A 448 26.12 3.05 -4.20
CA ASP A 448 25.18 2.82 -3.10
C ASP A 448 24.59 1.40 -3.19
N GLN A 449 24.44 0.87 -4.41
CA GLN A 449 24.10 -0.53 -4.66
C GLN A 449 25.14 -1.46 -4.03
N VAL A 450 26.42 -1.20 -4.30
CA VAL A 450 27.53 -1.99 -3.75
C VAL A 450 27.51 -1.98 -2.22
N ASP A 451 27.28 -0.82 -1.61
CA ASP A 451 27.30 -0.69 -0.14
C ASP A 451 26.19 -1.50 0.54
N ILE A 452 24.97 -1.44 0.01
CA ILE A 452 23.85 -2.23 0.52
C ILE A 452 24.06 -3.72 0.26
N VAL A 453 24.53 -4.08 -0.94
CA VAL A 453 24.76 -5.48 -1.31
C VAL A 453 25.83 -6.11 -0.42
N VAL A 454 26.95 -5.41 -0.19
CA VAL A 454 28.02 -5.86 0.71
C VAL A 454 27.49 -6.05 2.14
N PHE A 455 26.75 -5.08 2.65
CA PHE A 455 26.17 -5.18 4.00
C PHE A 455 25.26 -6.40 4.14
N LEU A 456 24.35 -6.61 3.18
CA LEU A 456 23.43 -7.74 3.17
C LEU A 456 24.18 -9.08 3.10
N ILE A 457 25.17 -9.19 2.21
CA ILE A 457 26.01 -10.38 2.08
C ILE A 457 26.67 -10.73 3.42
N LEU A 458 27.35 -9.77 4.06
CA LEU A 458 28.05 -10.01 5.33
C LEU A 458 27.08 -10.44 6.42
N LYS A 459 25.96 -9.73 6.55
CA LYS A 459 24.93 -10.00 7.56
C LYS A 459 24.31 -11.39 7.37
N SER A 460 24.06 -11.81 6.13
CA SER A 460 23.50 -13.14 5.84
C SER A 460 24.41 -14.26 6.33
N PHE A 461 25.72 -14.20 6.04
CA PHE A 461 26.65 -15.26 6.47
C PHE A 461 26.89 -15.25 7.98
N VAL A 462 26.89 -14.08 8.62
CA VAL A 462 27.00 -13.96 10.08
C VAL A 462 25.78 -14.53 10.79
N LYS A 463 24.56 -14.29 10.27
CA LYS A 463 23.31 -14.83 10.82
C LYS A 463 23.11 -16.31 10.50
N GLY A 464 23.70 -16.80 9.42
CA GLY A 464 23.53 -18.16 8.88
C GLY A 464 22.59 -18.16 7.66
N ILE A 465 23.03 -18.77 6.55
CA ILE A 465 22.39 -18.71 5.21
C ILE A 465 21.50 -19.94 4.94
N LEU A 466 20.81 -20.49 5.94
CA LEU A 466 20.12 -21.77 5.75
C LEU A 466 18.63 -21.69 6.05
N THR A 467 17.84 -21.81 4.98
CA THR A 467 16.42 -22.16 4.99
C THR A 467 16.24 -23.45 4.18
N GLY A 468 15.60 -24.47 4.77
CA GLY A 468 15.46 -25.81 4.18
C GLY A 468 15.61 -26.93 5.22
N GLN A 469 15.56 -28.20 4.81
CA GLN A 469 15.61 -29.38 5.70
C GLN A 469 16.90 -29.49 6.54
N ASP A 470 17.97 -28.75 6.19
CA ASP A 470 19.27 -28.75 6.86
C ASP A 470 19.59 -27.43 7.62
N ALA A 471 18.57 -26.69 8.08
CA ALA A 471 18.70 -25.38 8.75
C ALA A 471 19.43 -25.36 10.12
N HIS A 472 20.11 -26.44 10.51
CA HIS A 472 20.74 -26.62 11.83
C HIS A 472 22.27 -26.43 11.84
N LEU A 473 22.88 -25.87 10.79
CA LEU A 473 24.34 -25.72 10.71
C LEU A 473 24.82 -24.37 11.26
N LEU A 474 25.96 -24.40 11.96
CA LEU A 474 26.63 -23.22 12.51
C LEU A 474 27.02 -22.23 11.40
N PRO A 475 27.07 -20.91 11.68
CA PRO A 475 27.54 -19.90 10.73
C PRO A 475 28.94 -20.20 10.18
N PHE A 476 29.13 -20.12 8.87
CA PHE A 476 30.42 -20.32 8.20
C PHE A 476 30.60 -19.35 7.03
N ALA A 477 31.85 -19.06 6.68
CA ALA A 477 32.19 -18.23 5.52
C ALA A 477 32.26 -19.07 4.23
N PRO A 478 31.92 -18.50 3.06
CA PRO A 478 31.99 -19.20 1.79
C PRO A 478 33.44 -19.55 1.41
N TRP A 479 33.65 -20.69 0.75
CA TRP A 479 34.96 -21.03 0.21
C TRP A 479 35.21 -20.28 -1.09
N THR A 480 34.22 -20.27 -1.99
CA THR A 480 34.22 -19.47 -3.20
C THR A 480 32.85 -18.87 -3.45
N TRP A 481 32.80 -17.69 -4.05
CA TRP A 481 31.52 -17.09 -4.43
C TRP A 481 31.59 -16.27 -5.72
N SER A 482 30.44 -16.22 -6.40
CA SER A 482 30.27 -15.52 -7.67
C SER A 482 29.04 -14.61 -7.67
N CYS A 483 29.05 -13.59 -8.53
CA CYS A 483 27.90 -12.71 -8.77
C CYS A 483 27.58 -12.66 -10.27
N ASP A 484 26.30 -12.51 -10.59
CA ASP A 484 25.76 -12.39 -11.94
C ASP A 484 26.25 -11.15 -12.70
N ASP A 485 26.30 -9.99 -12.05
CA ASP A 485 26.73 -8.73 -12.66
C ASP A 485 28.24 -8.49 -12.50
N THR A 486 28.95 -8.41 -13.62
CA THR A 486 30.39 -8.13 -13.71
C THR A 486 30.79 -6.78 -13.10
N ALA A 487 29.99 -5.72 -13.28
CA ALA A 487 30.28 -4.39 -12.74
C ALA A 487 30.06 -4.37 -11.23
N LEU A 488 28.96 -4.97 -10.77
CA LEU A 488 28.66 -5.13 -9.35
C LEU A 488 29.72 -6.00 -8.65
N THR A 489 30.20 -7.06 -9.28
CA THR A 489 31.27 -7.94 -8.79
C THR A 489 32.54 -7.16 -8.45
N GLN A 490 32.98 -6.29 -9.36
CA GLN A 490 34.18 -5.48 -9.17
C GLN A 490 34.00 -4.45 -8.04
N GLY A 491 32.80 -3.85 -7.95
CA GLY A 491 32.44 -2.94 -6.87
C GLY A 491 32.45 -3.61 -5.50
N ILE A 492 31.76 -4.76 -5.36
CA ILE A 492 31.73 -5.57 -4.13
C ILE A 492 33.15 -5.93 -3.69
N ARG A 493 33.98 -6.44 -4.62
CA ARG A 493 35.37 -6.82 -4.31
C ARG A 493 36.18 -5.64 -3.76
N SER A 494 36.09 -4.49 -4.42
CA SER A 494 36.82 -3.28 -4.01
C SER A 494 36.37 -2.80 -2.63
N LYS A 495 35.06 -2.87 -2.36
CA LYS A 495 34.47 -2.45 -1.09
C LYS A 495 34.82 -3.41 0.06
N LEU A 496 34.78 -4.73 -0.15
CA LEU A 496 35.19 -5.73 0.85
C LEU A 496 36.66 -5.53 1.28
N ILE A 497 37.54 -5.23 0.32
CA ILE A 497 38.95 -4.91 0.60
C ILE A 497 39.05 -3.62 1.42
N ALA A 498 38.34 -2.56 1.02
CA ALA A 498 38.34 -1.28 1.73
C ALA A 498 37.82 -1.39 3.17
N LEU A 499 36.85 -2.28 3.42
CA LEU A 499 36.28 -2.54 4.74
C LEU A 499 37.16 -3.45 5.63
N GLY A 500 38.25 -4.02 5.11
CA GLY A 500 39.15 -4.86 5.89
C GLY A 500 38.70 -6.32 6.06
N VAL A 501 37.89 -6.84 5.13
CA VAL A 501 37.56 -8.28 5.08
C VAL A 501 38.81 -9.09 4.71
N ARG A 502 38.96 -10.29 5.29
CA ARG A 502 40.08 -11.20 5.01
C ARG A 502 40.30 -11.39 3.51
N ARG A 503 41.55 -11.28 3.05
CA ARG A 503 41.92 -11.25 1.61
C ARG A 503 41.38 -12.44 0.83
N GLU A 504 41.36 -13.60 1.48
CA GLU A 504 40.93 -14.85 0.89
C GLU A 504 39.41 -14.97 0.71
N LEU A 505 38.61 -14.11 1.36
CA LEU A 505 37.15 -13.98 1.19
C LEU A 505 36.77 -12.89 0.18
N CYS A 506 37.67 -11.95 -0.13
CA CYS A 506 37.45 -10.90 -1.12
C CYS A 506 37.50 -11.40 -2.58
N LEU A 507 37.72 -12.69 -2.81
CA LEU A 507 37.82 -13.30 -4.14
C LEU A 507 36.43 -13.59 -4.72
N VAL A 508 35.67 -12.54 -5.04
CA VAL A 508 34.39 -12.63 -5.77
C VAL A 508 34.68 -12.75 -7.27
N LYS A 509 34.11 -13.77 -7.92
CA LYS A 509 34.21 -13.97 -9.37
C LYS A 509 32.91 -13.61 -10.07
N SER A 510 32.96 -13.34 -11.37
CA SER A 510 31.74 -13.32 -12.18
C SER A 510 31.23 -14.76 -12.36
N ALA A 511 29.92 -14.95 -12.25
CA ALA A 511 29.29 -16.25 -12.39
C ALA A 511 29.46 -16.79 -13.81
N SER A 512 29.60 -18.11 -13.95
CA SER A 512 29.60 -18.74 -15.26
C SER A 512 28.19 -18.76 -15.88
N GLU A 513 28.09 -18.90 -17.20
CA GLU A 513 26.78 -18.97 -17.88
C GLU A 513 25.93 -20.13 -17.35
N GLN A 514 26.56 -21.26 -17.04
CA GLN A 514 25.91 -22.43 -16.45
C GLN A 514 25.39 -22.17 -15.03
N GLU A 515 26.15 -21.43 -14.22
CA GLU A 515 25.74 -20.99 -12.88
C GLU A 515 24.51 -20.05 -12.95
N CYS A 516 24.52 -19.09 -13.88
CA CYS A 516 23.39 -18.19 -14.10
C CYS A 516 22.12 -18.94 -14.51
N GLN A 517 22.21 -19.90 -15.43
CA GLN A 517 21.07 -20.70 -15.87
C GLN A 517 20.47 -21.55 -14.74
N GLU A 518 21.31 -22.17 -13.91
CA GLU A 518 20.85 -22.94 -12.74
C GLU A 518 20.17 -22.02 -11.72
N ALA A 519 20.77 -20.85 -11.43
CA ALA A 519 20.18 -19.87 -10.52
C ALA A 519 18.82 -19.34 -11.02
N ASP A 520 18.68 -19.10 -12.32
CA ASP A 520 17.42 -18.67 -12.94
C ASP A 520 16.35 -19.76 -12.92
N HIS A 521 16.72 -21.00 -13.26
CA HIS A 521 15.81 -22.14 -13.22
C HIS A 521 15.24 -22.32 -11.80
N ARG A 522 16.12 -22.30 -10.80
CA ARG A 522 15.79 -22.43 -9.37
C ARG A 522 14.92 -21.30 -8.87
N TRP A 523 15.31 -20.06 -9.16
CA TRP A 523 14.51 -18.90 -8.82
C TRP A 523 13.10 -19.03 -9.39
N ASN A 524 12.93 -19.53 -10.62
CA ASN A 524 11.60 -19.72 -11.19
C ASN A 524 10.75 -20.78 -10.48
N THR A 525 11.36 -21.82 -9.91
CA THR A 525 10.68 -22.84 -9.10
C THR A 525 10.34 -22.33 -7.70
N GLU A 526 11.28 -21.61 -7.07
CA GLU A 526 11.21 -21.24 -5.65
C GLU A 526 10.67 -19.84 -5.41
N LYS A 527 10.59 -18.98 -6.43
CA LYS A 527 10.03 -17.63 -6.30
C LYS A 527 8.63 -17.65 -5.72
N THR A 528 7.82 -18.69 -5.97
CA THR A 528 6.49 -18.81 -5.37
C THR A 528 6.55 -19.02 -3.85
N LEU A 529 7.55 -19.74 -3.33
CA LEU A 529 7.80 -19.93 -1.90
C LEU A 529 8.37 -18.66 -1.25
N VAL A 530 9.27 -17.97 -1.96
CA VAL A 530 9.83 -16.67 -1.52
C VAL A 530 8.74 -15.58 -1.51
N LEU A 531 7.80 -15.64 -2.45
CA LEU A 531 6.71 -14.66 -2.58
C LEU A 531 5.47 -15.00 -1.73
N ASN A 532 5.30 -16.25 -1.31
CA ASN A 532 4.21 -16.71 -0.45
C ASN A 532 4.77 -17.67 0.63
N PRO A 533 5.20 -17.19 1.80
CA PRO A 533 5.83 -18.02 2.84
C PRO A 533 4.87 -18.98 3.58
N MET A 534 3.70 -19.31 2.99
CA MET A 534 2.72 -20.26 3.53
C MET A 534 2.46 -21.42 2.56
N MET A 535 3.51 -22.19 2.25
CA MET A 535 3.37 -23.60 1.89
C MET A 535 4.33 -24.44 2.71
#